data_AF-A0A8S9ZJU5-F1
#
_entry.id   AF-A0A8S9ZJU5-F1
#
_cell.length_a   1.000
_cell.length_b   1.000
_cell.length_c   1.000
_cell.angle_alpha   90.00
_cell.angle_beta   90.00
_cell.angle_gamma   90.00
#
_symmetry.space_group_name_H-M   'P 1'
#
loop_
_entity.id
_entity.type
_entity.pdbx_description
1 polymer ?
#
loop_
_entity_poly.entity_id
_entity_poly.type
_entity_poly.pdbx_seq_one_letter_code
_entity_poly.pdbx_strand_id
1 'polypeptide(L)'
;MFVFSIAVYSLSQSYQAKQNILVMNIIFPLDFSYTFVFAIFNILSSFIRSKREEYGILKYVRIIDGISLLLVFHAILTLFVYDYFLRRQNELNKNFIKNNARSISSDIYFKNLNIQWK
;
A
#
# COMPACT_ATOMS: atom_id res chain seq x y z
N MET A 1 2.93 -1.52 -47.10
CA MET A 1 3.04 -0.30 -46.29
C MET A 1 3.07 -0.72 -44.84
N PHE A 2 4.25 -0.97 -44.28
CA PHE A 2 4.42 -1.41 -42.90
C PHE A 2 4.28 -0.19 -41.97
N VAL A 3 3.22 -0.16 -41.17
CA VAL A 3 3.03 0.83 -40.12
C VAL A 3 3.93 0.44 -38.95
N PHE A 4 5.10 1.08 -38.86
CA PHE A 4 5.87 1.12 -37.62
C PHE A 4 5.06 1.93 -36.61
N SER A 5 4.29 1.25 -35.75
CA SER A 5 3.82 1.85 -34.51
C SER A 5 5.05 1.98 -33.62
N ILE A 6 5.71 3.14 -33.70
CA ILE A 6 6.70 3.55 -32.71
C ILE A 6 5.90 3.64 -31.41
N ALA A 7 6.00 2.61 -30.58
CA ALA A 7 5.53 2.62 -29.22
C ALA A 7 6.26 3.79 -28.54
N VAL A 8 5.58 4.94 -28.47
CA VAL A 8 6.04 6.09 -27.71
C VAL A 8 6.06 5.62 -26.27
N TYR A 9 7.23 5.19 -25.82
CA TYR A 9 7.49 4.75 -24.46
C TYR A 9 7.37 5.99 -23.57
N SER A 10 6.17 6.32 -23.13
CA SER A 10 5.99 7.44 -22.22
C SER A 10 6.47 6.97 -20.83
N LEU A 11 7.66 7.43 -20.47
CA LEU A 11 8.28 7.14 -19.17
C LEU A 11 7.30 7.46 -18.02
N SER A 12 6.46 8.47 -18.20
CA SER A 12 5.40 8.87 -17.28
C SER A 12 4.31 7.81 -17.06
N GLN A 13 3.77 7.18 -18.12
CA GLN A 13 2.75 6.13 -17.95
C GLN A 13 3.33 4.87 -17.30
N SER A 14 4.55 4.49 -17.67
CA SER A 14 5.23 3.34 -17.04
C SER A 14 5.53 3.59 -15.55
N TYR A 15 5.80 4.83 -15.17
CA TYR A 15 6.02 5.26 -13.78
C TYR A 15 4.72 5.27 -12.97
N GLN A 16 3.66 5.87 -13.53
CA GLN A 16 2.32 5.88 -12.91
C GLN A 16 1.78 4.45 -12.73
N ALA A 17 1.96 3.58 -13.73
CA ALA A 17 1.57 2.17 -13.62
C ALA A 17 2.33 1.43 -12.51
N LYS A 18 3.64 1.63 -12.38
CA LYS A 18 4.44 1.03 -11.31
C LYS A 18 4.04 1.53 -9.92
N GLN A 19 3.75 2.82 -9.78
CA GLN A 19 3.26 3.37 -8.51
C GLN A 19 1.88 2.81 -8.18
N ASN A 20 0.96 2.75 -9.14
CA ASN A 20 -0.38 2.19 -8.94
C ASN A 20 -0.32 0.72 -8.53
N ILE A 21 0.54 -0.10 -9.16
CA ILE A 21 0.73 -1.51 -8.78
C ILE A 21 1.24 -1.60 -7.34
N LEU A 22 2.21 -0.75 -6.96
CA LEU A 22 2.78 -0.76 -5.62
C LEU A 22 1.75 -0.33 -4.55
N VAL A 23 0.92 0.66 -4.85
CA VAL A 23 -0.20 1.08 -3.98
C VAL A 23 -1.24 -0.04 -3.87
N MET A 24 -1.62 -0.68 -4.99
CA MET A 24 -2.58 -1.77 -5.01
C MET A 24 -2.11 -2.97 -4.19
N ASN A 25 -0.82 -3.29 -4.23
CA ASN A 25 -0.21 -4.35 -3.43
C ASN A 25 -0.24 -4.09 -1.91
N ILE A 26 -0.50 -2.84 -1.48
CA ILE A 26 -0.60 -2.47 -0.06
C ILE A 26 -2.06 -2.40 0.37
N ILE A 27 -2.91 -1.75 -0.45
CA ILE A 27 -4.33 -1.58 -0.14
C ILE A 27 -5.01 -2.95 -0.06
N PHE A 28 -4.74 -3.85 -1.02
CA PHE A 28 -5.45 -5.13 -1.07
C PHE A 28 -5.24 -6.02 0.17
N PRO A 29 -4.00 -6.25 0.67
CA PRO A 29 -3.80 -7.00 1.91
C PRO A 29 -4.40 -6.32 3.15
N LEU A 30 -4.38 -4.98 3.20
CA LEU A 30 -4.96 -4.22 4.30
C LEU A 30 -6.48 -4.34 4.32
N ASP A 31 -7.15 -4.20 3.17
CA ASP A 31 -8.59 -4.36 3.02
C ASP A 31 -9.04 -5.79 3.34
N PHE A 32 -8.27 -6.78 2.90
CA PHE A 32 -8.50 -8.18 3.24
C PHE A 32 -8.37 -8.42 4.75
N SER A 33 -7.31 -7.89 5.37
CA SER A 33 -7.07 -7.99 6.82
C SER A 33 -8.21 -7.34 7.61
N TYR A 34 -8.66 -6.15 7.20
CA TYR A 34 -9.79 -5.48 7.83
C TYR A 34 -11.07 -6.32 7.74
N THR A 35 -11.39 -6.83 6.56
CA THR A 35 -12.59 -7.66 6.34
C THR A 35 -12.56 -8.92 7.22
N PHE A 36 -11.40 -9.57 7.32
CA PHE A 36 -11.21 -10.76 8.15
C PHE A 36 -11.40 -10.47 9.65
N VAL A 37 -10.75 -9.42 10.17
CA VAL A 37 -10.86 -9.01 11.57
C VAL A 37 -12.29 -8.57 11.89
N PHE A 38 -12.93 -7.83 10.99
CA PHE A 38 -14.30 -7.39 11.16
C PHE A 38 -15.29 -8.57 11.14
N ALA A 39 -15.07 -9.59 10.31
CA ALA A 39 -15.86 -10.81 10.33
C ALA A 39 -15.75 -11.53 11.69
N ILE A 40 -14.54 -11.67 12.23
CA ILE A 40 -14.31 -12.25 13.56
C ILE A 40 -15.04 -11.44 14.64
N PHE A 41 -14.91 -10.11 14.61
CA PHE A 41 -15.61 -9.22 15.53
C PHE A 41 -17.13 -9.44 15.50
N ASN A 42 -17.73 -9.56 14.32
CA ASN A 42 -19.17 -9.79 14.19
C ASN A 42 -19.60 -11.15 14.72
N ILE A 43 -18.83 -12.22 14.42
CA ILE A 43 -19.11 -13.56 14.93
C ILE A 43 -19.06 -13.58 16.47
N LEU A 44 -18.00 -13.04 17.06
CA LEU A 44 -17.83 -12.97 18.51
C LEU A 44 -18.93 -12.12 19.17
N SER A 45 -19.20 -10.94 18.62
CA SER A 45 -20.22 -10.04 19.16
C SER A 45 -21.62 -10.66 19.10
N SER A 46 -21.93 -11.36 18.01
CA SER A 46 -23.21 -12.08 17.85
C SER A 46 -23.33 -13.22 18.87
N PHE A 47 -22.25 -14.00 19.05
CA PHE A 47 -22.21 -15.08 20.03
C PHE A 47 -22.41 -14.58 21.47
N ILE A 48 -21.74 -13.50 21.86
CA ILE A 48 -21.92 -12.93 23.21
C ILE A 48 -23.32 -12.34 23.38
N ARG A 49 -23.89 -11.75 22.32
CA ARG A 49 -25.24 -11.18 22.35
C ARG A 49 -26.31 -12.25 22.52
N SER A 50 -26.14 -13.45 21.95
CA SER A 50 -27.08 -14.57 22.17
C SER A 50 -27.07 -15.08 23.60
N LYS A 51 -25.97 -14.87 24.33
CA LYS A 51 -25.77 -15.23 25.73
C LYS A 51 -26.04 -14.09 26.71
N ARG A 52 -26.60 -12.98 26.24
CA ARG A 52 -26.82 -11.77 27.05
C ARG A 52 -27.64 -12.04 28.31
N GLU A 53 -28.66 -12.89 28.25
CA GLU A 53 -29.53 -13.19 29.40
C GLU A 53 -28.82 -14.00 30.49
N GLU A 54 -27.80 -14.79 30.11
CA GLU A 54 -26.98 -15.58 31.02
C GLU A 54 -25.89 -14.72 31.70
N TYR A 55 -25.58 -13.55 31.12
CA TYR A 55 -24.57 -12.63 31.65
C TYR A 55 -25.21 -11.47 32.41
N GLY A 56 -24.76 -11.24 33.65
CA GLY A 56 -25.05 -9.98 34.34
C GLY A 56 -24.54 -8.77 33.55
N ILE A 57 -25.26 -7.64 33.65
CA ILE A 57 -25.02 -6.41 32.86
C ILE A 57 -23.54 -6.01 32.85
N LEU A 58 -22.88 -6.01 34.01
CA LEU A 58 -21.48 -5.59 34.14
C LEU A 58 -20.51 -6.52 33.40
N LYS A 59 -20.76 -7.84 33.41
CA LYS A 59 -19.94 -8.83 32.71
C LYS A 59 -20.15 -8.74 31.21
N TYR A 60 -21.40 -8.55 30.78
CA TYR A 60 -21.73 -8.35 29.37
C TYR A 60 -21.00 -7.14 28.78
N VAL A 61 -21.07 -5.97 29.44
CA VAL A 61 -20.40 -4.74 28.99
C VAL A 61 -18.89 -4.94 28.86
N ARG A 62 -18.23 -5.49 29.89
CA ARG A 62 -16.78 -5.75 29.84
C ARG A 62 -16.36 -6.69 28.70
N ILE A 63 -17.16 -7.71 28.41
CA ILE A 63 -16.85 -8.63 27.31
C ILE A 63 -16.97 -7.92 25.96
N ILE A 64 -18.02 -7.12 25.75
CA ILE A 64 -18.20 -6.34 24.53
C ILE A 64 -17.05 -5.33 24.36
N ASP A 65 -16.70 -4.59 25.42
CA ASP A 65 -15.57 -3.66 25.38
C ASP A 65 -14.25 -4.38 25.03
N GLY A 66 -14.03 -5.56 25.61
CA GLY A 66 -12.88 -6.41 25.30
C GLY A 66 -12.84 -6.87 23.84
N ILE A 67 -13.99 -7.22 23.27
CA ILE A 67 -14.10 -7.59 21.84
C ILE A 67 -13.89 -6.36 20.95
N SER A 68 -14.39 -5.19 21.34
CA SER A 68 -14.18 -3.93 20.62
C SER A 68 -12.71 -3.51 20.57
N LEU A 69 -11.91 -3.83 21.58
CA LEU A 69 -10.46 -3.57 21.56
C LEU A 69 -9.75 -4.26 20.40
N LEU A 70 -10.25 -5.41 19.92
CA LEU A 70 -9.69 -6.12 18.75
C LEU A 70 -9.67 -5.22 17.50
N LEU A 71 -10.72 -4.43 17.28
CA LEU A 71 -10.80 -3.47 16.17
C LEU A 71 -9.80 -2.33 16.35
N VAL A 72 -9.63 -1.84 17.58
CA VAL A 72 -8.68 -0.78 17.90
C VAL A 72 -7.24 -1.24 17.67
N PHE A 73 -6.90 -2.46 18.13
CA PHE A 73 -5.58 -3.04 17.88
C PHE A 73 -5.29 -3.20 16.39
N HIS A 74 -6.27 -3.66 15.60
CA HIS A 74 -6.13 -3.75 14.16
C HIS A 74 -5.92 -2.39 13.49
N ALA A 75 -6.64 -1.36 13.92
CA ALA A 75 -6.46 0.00 13.41
C ALA A 75 -5.04 0.53 13.69
N ILE A 76 -4.52 0.30 14.90
CA ILE A 76 -3.15 0.68 15.27
C ILE A 76 -2.13 -0.05 14.40
N LEU A 77 -2.27 -1.38 14.24
CA LEU A 77 -1.38 -2.16 13.38
C LEU A 77 -1.42 -1.69 11.92
N THR A 78 -2.61 -1.37 11.42
CA THR A 78 -2.81 -0.85 10.06
C THR A 78 -2.06 0.47 9.87
N LEU A 79 -2.12 1.39 10.84
CA LEU A 79 -1.36 2.64 10.82
C LEU A 79 0.15 2.39 10.78
N PHE A 80 0.66 1.46 11.59
CA PHE A 80 2.09 1.11 11.58
C PHE A 80 2.54 0.52 10.24
N VAL A 81 1.76 -0.40 9.68
CA VAL A 81 2.05 -1.01 8.37
C VAL A 81 2.03 0.07 7.28
N TYR A 82 1.05 0.97 7.32
CA TYR A 82 0.93 2.06 6.38
C TYR A 82 2.12 3.04 6.45
N ASP A 83 2.53 3.47 7.65
CA ASP A 83 3.70 4.35 7.85
C ASP A 83 4.99 3.69 7.32
N TYR A 84 5.21 2.41 7.66
CA TYR A 84 6.35 1.65 7.17
C TYR A 84 6.40 1.61 5.63
N PHE A 85 5.25 1.36 4.99
CA PHE A 85 5.17 1.30 3.54
C PHE A 85 5.38 2.66 2.87
N LEU A 86 4.81 3.74 3.40
CA LEU A 86 5.01 5.10 2.88
C LEU A 86 6.49 5.50 2.95
N ARG A 87 7.18 5.19 4.06
CA ARG A 87 8.63 5.43 4.18
C ARG A 87 9.41 4.67 3.11
N ARG A 88 9.11 3.40 2.92
CA ARG A 88 9.80 2.55 1.93
C ARG A 88 9.52 3.00 0.49
N GLN A 89 8.31 3.44 0.19
CA GLN A 89 7.98 4.01 -1.12
C GLN A 89 8.77 5.30 -1.40
N ASN A 90 8.90 6.17 -0.40
CA ASN A 90 9.69 7.40 -0.52
C ASN A 90 11.17 7.11 -0.79
N GLU A 91 11.76 6.09 -0.15
CA GLU A 91 13.14 5.69 -0.42
C GLU A 91 13.34 5.13 -1.82
N LEU A 92 12.42 4.27 -2.29
CA LEU A 92 12.46 3.74 -3.65
C LEU A 92 12.34 4.84 -4.71
N ASN A 93 11.42 5.81 -4.49
CA ASN A 93 11.28 6.97 -5.36
C ASN A 93 12.56 7.83 -5.39
N LYS A 94 13.18 8.12 -4.23
CA LYS A 94 14.44 8.87 -4.15
C LYS A 94 15.57 8.17 -4.91
N ASN A 95 15.71 6.85 -4.74
CA ASN A 95 16.74 6.06 -5.42
C ASN A 95 16.51 6.00 -6.93
N PHE A 96 15.26 5.88 -7.38
CA PHE A 96 14.92 5.90 -8.80
C PHE A 96 15.24 7.25 -9.46
N ILE A 97 14.86 8.37 -8.83
CA ILE A 97 15.18 9.72 -9.32
C ILE A 97 16.70 9.91 -9.42
N LYS A 98 17.45 9.49 -8.39
CA LYS A 98 18.92 9.58 -8.37
C LYS A 98 19.58 8.76 -9.48
N ASN A 99 19.06 7.56 -9.76
CA ASN A 99 19.61 6.68 -10.80
C ASN A 99 19.28 7.17 -12.22
N ASN A 100 18.06 7.66 -12.46
CA ASN A 100 17.71 8.27 -13.75
C ASN A 100 18.46 9.58 -14.00
N ALA A 101 18.67 10.41 -12.97
CA ALA A 101 19.47 11.62 -13.11
C ALA A 101 20.92 11.32 -13.54
N ARG A 102 21.49 10.21 -13.08
CA ARG A 102 22.82 9.72 -13.51
C ARG A 102 22.81 9.18 -14.94
N SER A 103 21.76 8.48 -15.36
CA SER A 103 21.68 7.99 -16.75
C SER A 103 21.48 9.14 -17.75
N ILE A 104 20.69 10.14 -17.39
CA ILE A 104 20.48 11.34 -18.22
C ILE A 104 21.79 12.14 -18.35
N SER A 105 22.58 12.26 -17.29
CA SER A 105 23.88 12.95 -17.38
C SER A 105 24.89 12.19 -18.24
N SER A 106 24.91 10.86 -18.20
CA SER A 106 25.76 10.06 -19.09
C SER A 106 25.31 10.14 -20.54
N ASP A 107 24.01 10.11 -20.81
CA ASP A 107 23.47 10.22 -22.18
C ASP A 107 23.76 11.59 -22.80
N ILE A 108 23.67 12.66 -22.01
CA ILE A 108 24.06 14.02 -22.42
C ILE A 108 25.57 14.09 -22.69
N TYR A 109 26.40 13.46 -21.85
CA TYR A 109 27.85 13.41 -22.04
C TYR A 109 28.25 12.72 -23.34
N PHE A 110 27.69 11.54 -23.64
CA PHE A 110 27.98 10.82 -24.89
C PHE A 110 27.42 11.54 -26.13
N LYS A 111 26.28 12.22 -26.00
CA LYS A 111 25.73 13.05 -27.07
C LYS A 111 26.63 14.25 -27.40
N ASN A 112 27.18 14.92 -26.39
CA ASN A 112 28.11 16.03 -26.59
C ASN A 112 29.45 15.59 -27.18
N LEU A 113 29.98 14.43 -26.76
CA LEU A 113 31.13 13.81 -27.40
C LEU A 113 30.86 13.58 -28.89
N ASN A 114 29.76 12.93 -29.25
CA ASN A 114 29.47 12.62 -30.65
C ASN A 114 29.30 13.88 -31.54
N ILE A 115 28.97 15.04 -30.95
CA ILE A 115 28.92 16.33 -31.65
C ILE A 115 30.32 16.92 -31.86
N GLN A 116 31.26 16.69 -30.94
CA GLN A 116 32.65 17.17 -31.06
C GLN A 116 33.51 16.36 -32.02
N TRP A 117 33.15 15.09 -32.26
CA TRP A 117 33.86 14.18 -33.17
C TRP A 117 33.26 14.16 -34.60
N LYS A 118 32.40 15.12 -34.92
CA LYS A 118 31.77 15.31 -36.23
C LYS A 118 32.16 16.66 -36.81
#